data_AF-A0A957ZMA7-F1
#
_entry.id   AF-A0A957ZMA7-F1
#
_cell.length_a   1.000
_cell.length_b   1.000
_cell.length_c   1.000
_cell.angle_alpha   90.00
_cell.angle_beta   90.00
_cell.angle_gamma   90.00
#
_symmetry.space_group_name_H-M   'P 1'
#
loop_
_entity.id
_entity.type
_entity.pdbx_description
1 polymer ?
#
loop_
_entity_poly.entity_id
_entity_poly.type
_entity_poly.pdbx_seq_one_letter_code
_entity_poly.pdbx_strand_id
1 'polypeptide(L)'
;RQPRRGKDGEIKAPPTIAGLARANKNDIDKAWEAVQGAVRPRIHTFLATSDIHMQHKLRMTRDEVLETVGDMVQYARSLCSDVEFSPEDGGRSDPEFLVKVLEVAIQAGATTLNIPDTVGYTTPDEYGGLIKHLRENTPGGKDVIFSCHCHNDLGLATANTLSGVQNGARQIEVTINGIGERAGNTSLEESVMALHVRPQTYHLETNILTHEIHRTSDMVSRYTGMVIQPNKAIVGANAFAHEAGIHQDGMLKHKRTYEIMDASTIGLNTSKLVLGKHSGKHALARKLESMGYHVTPEELKEIFNRFKELADKKKSVTEVDLEALVGDELYQPVEAWELVEVQVHSGTALTPT
;
A
#
# COMPACT_ATOMS: atom_id res chain seq x y z
N ARG A 1 21.66 -13.58 -0.44
CA ARG A 1 20.29 -13.29 0.04
C ARG A 1 19.54 -14.62 0.17
N GLN A 2 18.74 -14.84 1.21
CA GLN A 2 17.93 -16.06 1.29
C GLN A 2 16.91 -16.08 0.13
N PRO A 3 16.63 -17.25 -0.46
CA PRO A 3 15.65 -17.37 -1.53
C PRO A 3 14.25 -17.01 -1.03
N ARG A 4 13.45 -16.34 -1.88
CA ARG A 4 12.03 -16.10 -1.60
C ARG A 4 11.34 -17.46 -1.49
N ARG A 5 10.63 -17.70 -0.39
CA ARG A 5 9.81 -18.91 -0.22
C ARG A 5 8.34 -18.56 -0.35
N GLY A 6 7.58 -19.42 -1.03
CA GLY A 6 6.13 -19.35 -1.08
C GLY A 6 5.49 -19.78 0.23
N LYS A 7 4.17 -19.70 0.31
CA LYS A 7 3.39 -20.18 1.45
C LYS A 7 3.56 -21.68 1.71
N ASP A 8 3.89 -22.43 0.67
CA ASP A 8 4.20 -23.86 0.60
C ASP A 8 5.68 -24.19 0.95
N GLY A 9 6.52 -23.18 1.18
CA GLY A 9 7.95 -23.36 1.43
C GLY A 9 8.79 -23.55 0.17
N GLU A 10 8.18 -23.57 -1.02
CA GLU A 10 8.87 -23.68 -2.30
C GLU A 10 9.72 -22.44 -2.58
N ILE A 11 10.90 -22.65 -3.16
CA ILE A 11 11.74 -21.56 -3.63
C ILE A 11 11.06 -20.91 -4.83
N LYS A 12 10.60 -19.67 -4.67
CA LYS A 12 10.00 -18.89 -5.75
C LYS A 12 11.10 -18.09 -6.45
N ALA A 13 10.87 -17.83 -7.74
CA ALA A 13 11.75 -17.00 -8.54
C ALA A 13 11.97 -15.61 -7.88
N PRO A 14 13.14 -15.00 -8.08
CA PRO A 14 13.36 -13.63 -7.64
C PRO A 14 12.34 -12.67 -8.29
N PRO A 15 12.11 -11.49 -7.70
CA PRO A 15 11.27 -10.49 -8.33
C PRO A 15 11.85 -10.04 -9.68
N THR A 16 10.96 -9.68 -10.61
CA THR A 16 11.35 -8.91 -11.80
C THR A 16 11.73 -7.50 -11.36
N ILE A 17 12.85 -6.98 -11.86
CA ILE A 17 13.33 -5.62 -11.60
C ILE A 17 13.13 -4.81 -12.87
N ALA A 18 12.19 -3.87 -12.83
CA ALA A 18 11.84 -3.03 -13.97
C ALA A 18 12.55 -1.67 -13.92
N GLY A 19 13.03 -1.20 -15.07
CA GLY A 19 13.51 0.16 -15.27
C GLY A 19 12.55 0.93 -16.19
N LEU A 20 12.01 2.05 -15.72
CA LEU A 20 11.11 2.90 -16.50
C LEU A 20 11.92 3.88 -17.36
N ALA A 21 11.59 3.95 -18.65
CA ALA A 21 12.19 4.87 -19.61
C ALA A 21 11.10 5.54 -20.47
N ARG A 22 11.34 6.80 -20.87
CA ARG A 22 10.56 7.38 -21.98
C ARG A 22 10.93 6.65 -23.27
N ALA A 23 10.04 6.66 -24.26
CA ALA A 23 10.28 6.07 -25.58
C ALA A 23 11.34 6.86 -26.40
N ASN A 24 12.60 6.82 -25.97
CA ASN A 24 13.77 7.27 -26.72
C ASN A 24 14.98 6.40 -26.37
N LYS A 25 15.95 6.30 -27.28
CA LYS A 25 17.10 5.41 -27.12
C LYS A 25 17.93 5.68 -25.86
N ASN A 26 18.25 6.94 -25.59
CA ASN A 26 19.12 7.30 -24.48
C ASN A 26 18.53 6.86 -23.12
N ASP A 27 17.24 7.09 -22.90
CA ASP A 27 16.59 6.69 -21.65
C ASP A 27 16.43 5.17 -21.55
N ILE A 28 16.16 4.49 -22.66
CA ILE A 28 16.11 3.03 -22.71
C ILE A 28 17.48 2.43 -22.38
N ASP A 29 18.56 3.00 -22.92
CA ASP A 29 19.93 2.58 -22.61
C ASP A 29 20.21 2.74 -21.11
N LYS A 30 19.80 3.86 -20.50
CA LYS A 30 19.96 4.07 -19.05
C LYS A 30 19.13 3.13 -18.20
N ALA A 31 17.88 2.86 -18.59
CA ALA A 31 17.06 1.87 -17.90
C ALA A 31 17.69 0.48 -17.98
N TRP A 32 18.18 0.07 -19.16
CA TRP A 32 18.87 -1.19 -19.36
C TRP A 32 20.16 -1.28 -18.53
N GLU A 33 21.01 -0.25 -18.58
CA GLU A 33 22.25 -0.18 -17.79
C GLU A 33 21.98 -0.42 -16.30
N ALA A 34 20.87 0.13 -15.78
CA ALA A 34 20.49 0.01 -14.38
C ALA A 34 19.96 -1.38 -13.99
N VAL A 35 19.29 -2.09 -14.90
CA VAL A 35 18.60 -3.37 -14.57
C VAL A 35 19.27 -4.63 -15.13
N GLN A 36 20.18 -4.52 -16.09
CA GLN A 36 20.80 -5.68 -16.78
C GLN A 36 21.49 -6.69 -15.84
N GLY A 37 21.91 -6.26 -14.65
CA GLY A 37 22.49 -7.14 -13.62
C GLY A 37 21.46 -7.92 -12.80
N ALA A 38 20.16 -7.64 -12.94
CA ALA A 38 19.11 -8.38 -12.26
C ALA A 38 18.92 -9.77 -12.87
N VAL A 39 18.55 -10.75 -12.03
CA VAL A 39 18.25 -12.12 -12.51
C VAL A 39 17.05 -12.14 -13.48
N ARG A 40 16.12 -11.20 -13.29
CA ARG A 40 14.93 -11.01 -14.11
C ARG A 40 14.77 -9.53 -14.42
N PRO A 41 15.52 -8.99 -15.40
CA PRO A 41 15.41 -7.60 -15.80
C PRO A 41 14.14 -7.39 -16.63
N ARG A 42 13.58 -6.19 -16.56
CA ARG A 42 12.51 -5.72 -17.45
C ARG A 42 12.78 -4.27 -17.85
N ILE A 43 12.57 -3.96 -19.13
CA ILE A 43 12.49 -2.57 -19.58
C ILE A 43 11.02 -2.21 -19.68
N HIS A 44 10.62 -1.14 -18.99
CA HIS A 44 9.28 -0.57 -19.09
C HIS A 44 9.41 0.75 -19.85
N THR A 45 8.80 0.83 -21.04
CA THR A 45 8.77 2.06 -21.84
C THR A 45 7.35 2.55 -22.04
N PHE A 46 7.18 3.86 -22.24
CA PHE A 46 5.86 4.46 -22.38
C PHE A 46 5.85 5.61 -23.38
N LEU A 47 4.68 5.83 -23.99
CA LEU A 47 4.38 6.98 -24.83
C LEU A 47 2.92 7.37 -24.66
N ALA A 48 2.62 8.67 -24.63
CA ALA A 48 1.25 9.14 -24.47
C ALA A 48 0.41 8.95 -25.73
N THR A 49 -0.83 8.51 -25.55
CA THR A 49 -1.73 8.13 -26.66
C THR A 49 -3.04 8.91 -26.72
N SER A 50 -3.34 9.73 -25.70
CA SER A 50 -4.56 10.55 -25.73
C SER A 50 -4.38 11.75 -26.64
N ASP A 51 -5.45 12.17 -27.32
CA ASP A 51 -5.38 13.26 -28.30
C ASP A 51 -4.83 14.55 -27.68
N ILE A 52 -5.21 14.85 -26.43
CA ILE A 52 -4.69 16.00 -25.69
C ILE A 52 -3.17 15.93 -25.46
N HIS A 53 -2.64 14.75 -25.13
CA HIS A 53 -1.20 14.58 -24.92
C HIS A 53 -0.44 14.58 -26.26
N MET A 54 -0.97 13.94 -27.29
CA MET A 54 -0.36 13.95 -28.62
C MET A 54 -0.28 15.38 -29.18
N GLN A 55 -1.35 16.16 -29.07
CA GLN A 55 -1.42 17.53 -29.57
C GLN A 55 -0.57 18.52 -28.75
N HIS A 56 -0.66 18.48 -27.42
CA HIS A 56 -0.10 19.54 -26.57
C HIS A 56 1.23 19.18 -25.89
N LYS A 57 1.49 17.89 -25.63
CA LYS A 57 2.73 17.43 -24.97
C LYS A 57 3.77 16.94 -25.98
N LEU A 58 3.38 16.01 -26.86
CA LEU A 58 4.29 15.37 -27.81
C LEU A 58 4.47 16.16 -29.10
N ARG A 59 3.41 16.84 -29.56
CA ARG A 59 3.30 17.45 -30.89
C ARG A 59 3.54 16.43 -32.01
N MET A 60 2.93 15.26 -31.85
CA MET A 60 3.02 14.14 -32.78
C MET A 60 1.65 13.79 -33.33
N THR A 61 1.62 13.34 -34.58
CA THR A 61 0.47 12.71 -35.22
C THR A 61 0.31 11.27 -34.73
N ARG A 62 -0.87 10.68 -34.97
CA ARG A 62 -1.15 9.27 -34.64
C ARG A 62 -0.17 8.32 -35.34
N ASP A 63 0.23 8.60 -36.57
CA ASP A 63 1.16 7.77 -37.34
C ASP A 63 2.58 7.84 -36.77
N GLU A 64 3.07 9.03 -36.42
CA GLU A 64 4.38 9.20 -35.76
C GLU A 64 4.41 8.52 -34.39
N VAL A 65 3.29 8.49 -33.66
CA VAL A 65 3.15 7.75 -32.41
C VAL A 65 3.28 6.25 -32.64
N LEU A 66 2.59 5.70 -33.65
CA LEU A 66 2.70 4.27 -33.98
C LEU A 66 4.13 3.89 -34.38
N GLU A 67 4.78 4.69 -35.22
CA GLU A 67 6.19 4.48 -35.62
C GLU A 67 7.11 4.49 -34.41
N THR A 68 6.97 5.49 -33.54
CA THR A 68 7.81 5.63 -32.34
C THR A 68 7.61 4.47 -31.36
N VAL A 69 6.38 4.00 -31.18
CA VAL A 69 6.10 2.82 -30.33
C VAL A 69 6.77 1.59 -30.91
N GLY A 70 6.60 1.33 -32.21
CA GLY A 70 7.22 0.20 -32.89
C GLY A 70 8.74 0.20 -32.74
N ASP A 71 9.38 1.31 -33.10
CA ASP A 71 10.84 1.46 -33.06
C ASP A 71 11.41 1.32 -31.64
N MET A 72 10.79 1.97 -30.66
CA MET A 72 11.33 2.01 -29.30
C MET A 72 11.06 0.73 -28.53
N VAL A 73 9.92 0.07 -28.74
CA VAL A 73 9.66 -1.26 -28.17
C VAL A 73 10.57 -2.29 -28.81
N GLN A 74 10.78 -2.25 -30.13
CA GLN A 74 11.71 -3.16 -30.82
C GLN A 74 13.15 -2.94 -30.34
N TYR A 75 13.55 -1.69 -30.14
CA TYR A 75 14.87 -1.37 -29.57
C TYR A 75 15.02 -1.91 -28.15
N ALA A 76 14.05 -1.67 -27.26
CA ALA A 76 14.05 -2.24 -25.92
C ALA A 76 14.11 -3.79 -25.96
N ARG A 77 13.38 -4.41 -26.89
CA ARG A 77 13.36 -5.87 -27.09
C ARG A 77 14.72 -6.41 -27.54
N SER A 78 15.50 -5.64 -28.28
CA SER A 78 16.86 -6.03 -28.68
C SER A 78 17.84 -6.10 -27.49
N LEU A 79 17.54 -5.39 -26.39
CA LEU A 79 18.33 -5.36 -25.17
C LEU A 79 17.81 -6.34 -24.11
N CYS A 80 16.48 -6.47 -23.99
CA CYS A 80 15.83 -7.24 -22.93
C CYS A 80 14.68 -8.11 -23.46
N SER A 81 14.59 -9.35 -22.97
CA SER A 81 13.53 -10.29 -23.37
C SER A 81 12.19 -10.08 -22.66
N ASP A 82 12.11 -9.22 -21.64
CA ASP A 82 10.87 -8.85 -20.97
C ASP A 82 10.69 -7.34 -21.11
N VAL A 83 9.70 -6.94 -21.91
CA VAL A 83 9.43 -5.55 -22.24
C VAL A 83 7.98 -5.24 -21.91
N GLU A 84 7.80 -4.22 -21.09
CA GLU A 84 6.50 -3.68 -20.74
C GLU A 84 6.29 -2.35 -21.47
N PHE A 85 5.12 -2.19 -22.09
CA PHE A 85 4.73 -0.96 -22.77
C PHE A 85 3.49 -0.35 -22.12
N SER A 86 3.51 0.98 -21.92
CA SER A 86 2.36 1.75 -21.45
C SER A 86 1.93 2.83 -22.44
N PRO A 87 0.68 2.79 -22.93
CA PRO A 87 0.03 3.97 -23.50
C PRO A 87 -0.35 4.95 -22.38
N GLU A 88 0.50 5.96 -22.11
CA GLU A 88 0.23 6.97 -21.09
C GLU A 88 -1.10 7.71 -21.40
N ASP A 89 -1.91 7.92 -20.36
CA ASP A 89 -3.27 8.47 -20.45
C ASP A 89 -4.24 7.59 -21.28
N GLY A 90 -4.02 6.27 -21.24
CA GLY A 90 -4.85 5.27 -21.91
C GLY A 90 -6.33 5.36 -21.53
N GLY A 91 -6.66 5.63 -20.28
CA GLY A 91 -8.06 5.77 -19.82
C GLY A 91 -8.88 6.87 -20.52
N ARG A 92 -8.23 7.83 -21.20
CA ARG A 92 -8.89 8.91 -21.97
C ARG A 92 -8.54 8.89 -23.46
N SER A 93 -7.86 7.85 -23.93
CA SER A 93 -7.50 7.70 -25.33
C SER A 93 -8.66 7.10 -26.13
N ASP A 94 -8.68 7.35 -27.44
CA ASP A 94 -9.59 6.67 -28.36
C ASP A 94 -9.34 5.16 -28.34
N PRO A 95 -10.34 4.32 -27.95
CA PRO A 95 -10.14 2.87 -27.82
C PRO A 95 -9.66 2.20 -29.10
N GLU A 96 -10.11 2.65 -30.27
CA GLU A 96 -9.71 2.06 -31.56
C GLU A 96 -8.25 2.42 -31.90
N PHE A 97 -7.79 3.60 -31.49
CA PHE A 97 -6.39 3.96 -31.62
C PHE A 97 -5.51 3.20 -30.63
N LEU A 98 -5.98 2.99 -29.39
CA LEU A 98 -5.27 2.16 -28.42
C LEU A 98 -5.07 0.74 -28.94
N VAL A 99 -6.08 0.12 -29.54
CA VAL A 99 -5.95 -1.22 -30.14
C VAL A 99 -4.80 -1.25 -31.14
N LYS A 100 -4.68 -0.25 -32.03
CA LYS A 100 -3.58 -0.15 -33.00
C LYS A 100 -2.22 0.04 -32.33
N VAL A 101 -2.13 0.92 -31.33
CA VAL A 101 -0.88 1.17 -30.59
C VAL A 101 -0.41 -0.10 -29.88
N LEU A 102 -1.33 -0.81 -29.22
CA LEU A 102 -1.02 -2.06 -28.53
C LEU A 102 -0.65 -3.18 -29.49
N GLU A 103 -1.31 -3.28 -30.64
CA GLU A 103 -0.93 -4.21 -31.71
C GLU A 103 0.52 -3.98 -32.16
N VAL A 104 0.89 -2.72 -32.43
CA VAL A 104 2.26 -2.36 -32.81
C VAL A 104 3.26 -2.72 -31.70
N ALA A 105 2.93 -2.42 -30.44
CA ALA A 105 3.77 -2.79 -29.31
C ALA A 105 3.98 -4.32 -29.21
N ILE A 106 2.92 -5.12 -29.40
CA ILE A 106 3.01 -6.59 -29.40
C ILE A 106 3.89 -7.07 -30.56
N GLN A 107 3.66 -6.58 -31.78
CA GLN A 107 4.46 -6.95 -32.96
C GLN A 107 5.94 -6.60 -32.80
N ALA A 108 6.24 -5.50 -32.10
CA ALA A 108 7.60 -5.08 -31.76
C ALA A 108 8.24 -5.89 -30.60
N GLY A 109 7.46 -6.71 -29.89
CA GLY A 109 7.95 -7.68 -28.91
C GLY A 109 7.64 -7.36 -27.45
N ALA A 110 6.68 -6.47 -27.16
CA ALA A 110 6.17 -6.27 -25.80
C ALA A 110 5.53 -7.56 -25.25
N THR A 111 5.90 -7.91 -24.03
CA THR A 111 5.39 -9.10 -23.29
C THR A 111 4.32 -8.73 -22.27
N THR A 112 4.30 -7.46 -21.85
CA THR A 112 3.31 -6.89 -20.94
C THR A 112 2.80 -5.56 -21.47
N LEU A 113 1.48 -5.36 -21.46
CA LEU A 113 0.81 -4.12 -21.82
C LEU A 113 0.16 -3.53 -20.58
N ASN A 114 0.66 -2.40 -20.12
CA ASN A 114 0.19 -1.74 -18.91
C ASN A 114 -0.70 -0.56 -19.24
N ILE A 115 -1.96 -0.62 -18.82
CA ILE A 115 -3.00 0.34 -19.19
C ILE A 115 -3.22 1.33 -18.04
N PRO A 116 -2.67 2.56 -18.11
CA PRO A 116 -2.79 3.51 -17.03
C PRO A 116 -4.10 4.31 -17.06
N ASP A 117 -4.75 4.43 -15.90
CA ASP A 117 -5.66 5.54 -15.58
C ASP A 117 -4.84 6.66 -14.93
N THR A 118 -4.08 7.38 -15.76
CA THR A 118 -3.04 8.33 -15.36
C THR A 118 -3.55 9.44 -14.44
N VAL A 119 -4.81 9.84 -14.60
CA VAL A 119 -5.43 10.94 -13.86
C VAL A 119 -6.50 10.47 -12.86
N GLY A 120 -6.66 9.15 -12.67
CA GLY A 120 -7.58 8.57 -11.69
C GLY A 120 -9.04 8.96 -11.92
N TYR A 121 -9.45 9.10 -13.18
CA TYR A 121 -10.76 9.63 -13.58
C TYR A 121 -11.79 8.56 -13.89
N THR A 122 -11.34 7.37 -14.31
CA THR A 122 -12.25 6.33 -14.79
C THR A 122 -13.07 5.72 -13.65
N THR A 123 -14.26 5.21 -13.98
CA THR A 123 -15.05 4.39 -13.06
C THR A 123 -14.74 2.89 -13.24
N PRO A 124 -15.10 2.02 -12.27
CA PRO A 124 -14.76 0.60 -12.35
C PRO A 124 -15.32 -0.11 -13.59
N ASP A 125 -16.54 0.23 -14.01
CA ASP A 125 -17.18 -0.38 -15.19
C ASP A 125 -16.50 0.07 -16.49
N GLU A 126 -16.13 1.36 -16.60
CA GLU A 126 -15.39 1.90 -17.73
C GLU A 126 -14.00 1.27 -17.84
N TYR A 127 -13.25 1.22 -16.73
CA TYR A 127 -11.90 0.70 -16.72
C TYR A 127 -11.84 -0.80 -16.96
N GLY A 128 -12.70 -1.58 -16.29
CA GLY A 128 -12.82 -3.02 -16.53
C GLY A 128 -13.27 -3.33 -17.96
N GLY A 129 -14.24 -2.57 -18.48
CA GLY A 129 -14.70 -2.66 -19.86
C GLY A 129 -13.57 -2.38 -20.86
N LEU A 130 -12.75 -1.35 -20.61
CA LEU A 130 -11.58 -1.03 -21.43
C LEU A 130 -10.57 -2.17 -21.46
N ILE A 131 -10.18 -2.72 -20.29
CA ILE A 131 -9.26 -3.88 -20.22
C ILE A 131 -9.81 -5.05 -21.02
N LYS A 132 -11.10 -5.37 -20.87
CA LYS A 132 -11.75 -6.45 -21.63
C LYS A 132 -11.69 -6.19 -23.14
N HIS A 133 -12.08 -4.99 -23.56
CA HIS A 133 -12.09 -4.58 -24.95
C HIS A 133 -10.70 -4.67 -25.58
N LEU A 134 -9.67 -4.12 -24.94
CA LEU A 134 -8.30 -4.16 -25.45
C LEU A 134 -7.78 -5.59 -25.55
N ARG A 135 -8.04 -6.44 -24.54
CA ARG A 135 -7.62 -7.86 -24.54
C ARG A 135 -8.28 -8.66 -25.65
N GLU A 136 -9.55 -8.36 -25.97
CA GLU A 136 -10.34 -9.11 -26.95
C GLU A 136 -10.13 -8.65 -28.39
N ASN A 137 -9.85 -7.35 -28.60
CA ASN A 137 -9.79 -6.75 -29.94
C ASN A 137 -8.37 -6.45 -30.43
N THR A 138 -7.35 -6.46 -29.56
CA THR A 138 -5.95 -6.30 -29.99
C THR A 138 -5.43 -7.63 -30.56
N PRO A 139 -4.97 -7.68 -31.83
CA PRO A 139 -4.29 -8.86 -32.36
C PRO A 139 -3.10 -9.27 -31.49
N GLY A 140 -3.05 -10.53 -31.07
CA GLY A 140 -2.05 -11.04 -30.11
C GLY A 140 -2.30 -10.66 -28.65
N GLY A 141 -3.36 -9.90 -28.33
CA GLY A 141 -3.67 -9.45 -26.97
C GLY A 141 -3.91 -10.59 -25.97
N LYS A 142 -4.36 -11.77 -26.43
CA LYS A 142 -4.52 -12.95 -25.58
C LYS A 142 -3.20 -13.65 -25.22
N ASP A 143 -2.13 -13.33 -25.95
CA ASP A 143 -0.82 -13.97 -25.81
C ASP A 143 0.14 -13.16 -24.91
N VAL A 144 -0.28 -11.98 -24.45
CA VAL A 144 0.49 -11.08 -23.59
C VAL A 144 -0.21 -10.80 -22.26
N ILE A 145 0.55 -10.30 -21.29
CA ILE A 145 0.01 -9.95 -19.97
C ILE A 145 -0.56 -8.53 -20.03
N PHE A 146 -1.83 -8.36 -19.65
CA PHE A 146 -2.39 -7.06 -19.34
C PHE A 146 -2.10 -6.67 -17.89
N SER A 147 -1.57 -5.47 -17.71
CA SER A 147 -1.29 -4.83 -16.41
C SER A 147 -2.21 -3.63 -16.19
N CYS A 148 -2.63 -3.43 -14.95
CA CYS A 148 -3.41 -2.27 -14.53
C CYS A 148 -2.55 -1.29 -13.73
N HIS A 149 -2.66 0.00 -14.04
CA HIS A 149 -2.03 1.08 -13.28
C HIS A 149 -3.05 2.20 -13.04
N CYS A 150 -3.62 2.29 -11.84
CA CYS A 150 -4.66 3.28 -11.55
C CYS A 150 -4.18 4.31 -10.54
N HIS A 151 -4.40 5.59 -10.86
CA HIS A 151 -4.29 6.68 -9.89
C HIS A 151 -5.58 6.87 -9.10
N ASN A 152 -5.47 7.54 -7.95
CA ASN A 152 -6.52 7.58 -6.94
C ASN A 152 -7.20 8.94 -6.77
N ASP A 153 -7.18 9.81 -7.79
CA ASP A 153 -7.71 11.18 -7.72
C ASP A 153 -9.20 11.24 -7.31
N LEU A 154 -10.02 10.27 -7.74
CA LEU A 154 -11.42 10.13 -7.32
C LEU A 154 -11.65 9.09 -6.21
N GLY A 155 -10.59 8.53 -5.62
CA GLY A 155 -10.71 7.47 -4.60
C GLY A 155 -11.11 6.09 -5.16
N LEU A 156 -10.98 5.87 -6.47
CA LEU A 156 -11.45 4.66 -7.15
C LEU A 156 -10.33 3.70 -7.60
N ALA A 157 -9.06 3.98 -7.31
CA ALA A 157 -7.93 3.22 -7.86
C ALA A 157 -8.00 1.71 -7.55
N THR A 158 -8.27 1.37 -6.29
CA THR A 158 -8.44 -0.03 -5.84
C THR A 158 -9.61 -0.71 -6.55
N ALA A 159 -10.75 -0.02 -6.70
CA ALA A 159 -11.93 -0.58 -7.36
C ALA A 159 -11.71 -0.79 -8.87
N ASN A 160 -11.10 0.19 -9.55
CA ASN A 160 -10.75 0.10 -10.97
C ASN A 160 -9.77 -1.05 -11.22
N THR A 161 -8.73 -1.16 -10.39
CA THR A 161 -7.72 -2.24 -10.49
C THR A 161 -8.37 -3.61 -10.34
N LEU A 162 -9.26 -3.80 -9.35
CA LEU A 162 -9.96 -5.06 -9.15
C LEU A 162 -10.93 -5.39 -10.30
N SER A 163 -11.57 -4.37 -10.89
CA SER A 163 -12.38 -4.53 -12.10
C SER A 163 -11.54 -4.97 -13.31
N GLY A 164 -10.35 -4.39 -13.49
CA GLY A 164 -9.39 -4.83 -14.51
C GLY A 164 -8.97 -6.29 -14.33
N VAL A 165 -8.73 -6.73 -13.09
CA VAL A 165 -8.42 -8.13 -12.76
C VAL A 165 -9.57 -9.08 -13.14
N GLN A 166 -10.81 -8.72 -12.82
CA GLN A 166 -12.01 -9.47 -13.22
C GLN A 166 -12.15 -9.57 -14.74
N ASN A 167 -11.68 -8.55 -15.46
CA ASN A 167 -11.70 -8.47 -16.91
C ASN A 167 -10.42 -8.99 -17.59
N GLY A 168 -9.58 -9.74 -16.86
CA GLY A 168 -8.50 -10.52 -17.44
C GLY A 168 -7.10 -9.95 -17.25
N ALA A 169 -6.92 -8.82 -16.57
CA ALA A 169 -5.59 -8.37 -16.17
C ALA A 169 -4.92 -9.40 -15.25
N ARG A 170 -3.61 -9.60 -15.41
CA ARG A 170 -2.80 -10.57 -14.65
C ARG A 170 -1.57 -9.93 -13.97
N GLN A 171 -1.42 -8.62 -14.12
CA GLN A 171 -0.50 -7.80 -13.36
C GLN A 171 -1.26 -6.56 -12.85
N ILE A 172 -0.92 -6.10 -11.65
CA ILE A 172 -1.42 -4.85 -11.09
C ILE A 172 -0.23 -4.06 -10.54
N GLU A 173 -0.13 -2.80 -10.90
CA GLU A 173 0.87 -1.88 -10.38
C GLU A 173 0.30 -1.18 -9.16
N VAL A 174 0.98 -1.34 -8.03
CA VAL A 174 0.51 -0.89 -6.72
C VAL A 174 1.67 -0.29 -5.94
N THR A 175 1.33 0.49 -4.92
CA THR A 175 2.30 1.06 -3.99
C THR A 175 1.90 0.76 -2.55
N ILE A 176 2.89 0.63 -1.68
CA ILE A 176 2.66 0.48 -0.24
C ILE A 176 2.04 1.77 0.27
N ASN A 177 0.97 1.68 1.05
CA ASN A 177 0.21 2.82 1.57
C ASN A 177 -0.52 3.65 0.50
N GLY A 178 -0.49 3.25 -0.77
CA GLY A 178 -1.06 4.01 -1.88
C GLY A 178 -0.28 5.28 -2.23
N ILE A 179 1.01 5.37 -1.88
CA ILE A 179 1.82 6.55 -2.21
C ILE A 179 2.01 6.73 -3.72
N GLY A 180 2.16 7.97 -4.18
CA GLY A 180 2.37 8.26 -5.59
C GLY A 180 2.08 9.72 -5.90
N GLU A 181 2.01 10.03 -7.19
CA GLU A 181 1.61 11.36 -7.67
C GLU A 181 0.23 11.74 -7.13
N ARG A 182 0.07 13.00 -6.71
CA ARG A 182 -1.20 13.61 -6.28
C ARG A 182 -1.88 12.83 -5.14
N ALA A 183 -3.04 12.21 -5.41
CA ALA A 183 -3.79 11.38 -4.47
C ALA A 183 -3.23 9.96 -4.33
N GLY A 184 -2.20 9.63 -5.12
CA GLY A 184 -1.48 8.37 -5.06
C GLY A 184 -1.88 7.35 -6.13
N ASN A 185 -1.34 6.15 -5.98
CA ASN A 185 -1.61 4.99 -6.83
C ASN A 185 -2.52 3.99 -6.10
N THR A 186 -2.92 2.93 -6.80
CA THR A 186 -3.54 1.77 -6.17
C THR A 186 -2.72 1.26 -4.97
N SER A 187 -3.43 1.01 -3.87
CA SER A 187 -2.88 0.57 -2.59
C SER A 187 -2.63 -0.93 -2.58
N LEU A 188 -1.38 -1.34 -2.30
CA LEU A 188 -0.97 -2.74 -2.29
C LEU A 188 -1.79 -3.55 -1.29
N GLU A 189 -1.86 -3.07 -0.06
CA GLU A 189 -2.54 -3.76 1.04
C GLU A 189 -4.03 -3.95 0.75
N GLU A 190 -4.69 -2.98 0.12
CA GLU A 190 -6.11 -3.05 -0.21
C GLU A 190 -6.38 -4.07 -1.32
N SER A 191 -5.66 -4.00 -2.45
CA SER A 191 -5.85 -4.93 -3.56
C SER A 191 -5.46 -6.36 -3.19
N VAL A 192 -4.35 -6.54 -2.48
CA VAL A 192 -3.91 -7.88 -2.04
C VAL A 192 -4.90 -8.48 -1.06
N MET A 193 -5.37 -7.71 -0.07
CA MET A 193 -6.32 -8.24 0.90
C MET A 193 -7.70 -8.48 0.30
N ALA A 194 -8.15 -7.68 -0.66
CA ALA A 194 -9.39 -7.94 -1.40
C ALA A 194 -9.34 -9.30 -2.13
N LEU A 195 -8.24 -9.60 -2.82
CA LEU A 195 -8.02 -10.90 -3.46
C LEU A 195 -7.96 -12.04 -2.42
N HIS A 196 -7.28 -11.79 -1.29
CA HIS A 196 -7.06 -12.80 -0.25
C HIS A 196 -8.34 -13.18 0.51
N VAL A 197 -9.19 -12.21 0.85
CA VAL A 197 -10.42 -12.43 1.63
C VAL A 197 -11.62 -12.80 0.76
N ARG A 198 -11.53 -12.60 -0.56
CA ARG A 198 -12.59 -12.94 -1.53
C ARG A 198 -12.13 -13.89 -2.65
N PRO A 199 -11.51 -15.05 -2.35
CA PRO A 199 -11.06 -15.99 -3.37
C PRO A 199 -12.21 -16.52 -4.24
N GLN A 200 -13.42 -16.62 -3.70
CA GLN A 200 -14.64 -17.02 -4.41
C GLN A 200 -15.15 -15.99 -5.42
N THR A 201 -14.68 -14.74 -5.36
CA THR A 201 -15.06 -13.68 -6.30
C THR A 201 -14.02 -13.52 -7.39
N TYR A 202 -12.74 -13.56 -7.04
CA TYR A 202 -11.65 -13.28 -7.97
C TYR A 202 -11.02 -14.54 -8.56
N HIS A 203 -11.10 -15.69 -7.88
CA HIS A 203 -10.48 -16.96 -8.29
C HIS A 203 -8.99 -16.82 -8.62
N LEU A 204 -8.29 -15.94 -7.90
CA LEU A 204 -6.89 -15.58 -8.12
C LEU A 204 -6.18 -15.47 -6.78
N GLU A 205 -4.88 -15.73 -6.80
CA GLU A 205 -4.01 -15.63 -5.64
C GLU A 205 -2.78 -14.77 -5.97
N THR A 206 -2.13 -14.26 -4.93
CA THR A 206 -0.85 -13.57 -5.03
C THR A 206 0.21 -14.30 -4.22
N ASN A 207 1.47 -14.10 -4.61
CA ASN A 207 2.61 -14.59 -3.84
C ASN A 207 3.02 -13.65 -2.69
N ILE A 208 2.21 -12.65 -2.36
CA ILE A 208 2.51 -11.69 -1.29
C ILE A 208 2.37 -12.38 0.08
N LEU A 209 3.36 -12.17 0.94
CA LEU A 209 3.33 -12.59 2.33
C LEU A 209 2.50 -11.59 3.12
N THR A 210 1.21 -11.86 3.29
CA THR A 210 0.27 -10.91 3.90
C THR A 210 0.69 -10.50 5.31
N HIS A 211 1.29 -11.40 6.09
CA HIS A 211 1.78 -11.12 7.45
C HIS A 211 2.91 -10.07 7.52
N GLU A 212 3.52 -9.69 6.39
CA GLU A 212 4.54 -8.62 6.35
C GLU A 212 3.93 -7.25 5.99
N ILE A 213 2.63 -7.18 5.68
CA ILE A 213 1.97 -5.96 5.19
C ILE A 213 2.07 -4.83 6.21
N HIS A 214 1.66 -5.04 7.47
CA HIS A 214 1.65 -3.98 8.47
C HIS A 214 3.05 -3.44 8.74
N ARG A 215 4.04 -4.33 8.90
CA ARG A 215 5.43 -3.94 9.12
C ARG A 215 6.00 -3.14 7.94
N THR A 216 5.68 -3.56 6.72
CA THR A 216 6.12 -2.88 5.49
C THR A 216 5.48 -1.51 5.35
N SER A 217 4.18 -1.41 5.68
CA SER A 217 3.42 -0.17 5.73
C SER A 217 4.04 0.83 6.73
N ASP A 218 4.34 0.38 7.96
CA ASP A 218 5.01 1.19 8.98
C ASP A 218 6.40 1.67 8.53
N MET A 219 7.18 0.78 7.90
CA MET A 219 8.51 1.10 7.40
C MET A 219 8.45 2.23 6.35
N VAL A 220 7.52 2.13 5.38
CA VAL A 220 7.34 3.16 4.37
C VAL A 220 6.90 4.48 5.00
N SER A 221 5.93 4.45 5.92
CA SER A 221 5.49 5.67 6.62
C SER A 221 6.63 6.37 7.36
N ARG A 222 7.51 5.61 8.03
CA ARG A 222 8.68 6.16 8.74
C ARG A 222 9.71 6.77 7.80
N TYR A 223 9.99 6.15 6.67
CA TYR A 223 11.01 6.64 5.74
C TYR A 223 10.54 7.80 4.86
N THR A 224 9.25 7.86 4.53
CA THR A 224 8.71 8.96 3.73
C THR A 224 8.22 10.13 4.59
N GLY A 225 7.96 9.91 5.88
CA GLY A 225 7.31 10.87 6.77
C GLY A 225 5.80 11.02 6.51
N MET A 226 5.23 10.25 5.57
CA MET A 226 3.80 10.28 5.28
C MET A 226 3.06 9.43 6.32
N VAL A 227 2.35 10.09 7.23
CA VAL A 227 1.60 9.44 8.31
C VAL A 227 0.41 8.67 7.75
N ILE A 228 0.23 7.44 8.22
CA ILE A 228 -0.92 6.59 7.87
C ILE A 228 -2.18 7.19 8.53
N GLN A 229 -3.22 7.45 7.73
CA GLN A 229 -4.50 7.91 8.26
C GLN A 229 -5.09 6.84 9.19
N PRO A 230 -5.62 7.21 10.38
CA PRO A 230 -6.15 6.23 11.33
C PRO A 230 -7.24 5.33 10.75
N ASN A 231 -8.07 5.86 9.84
CA ASN A 231 -9.16 5.15 9.17
C ASN A 231 -8.76 4.57 7.80
N LYS A 232 -7.48 4.52 7.44
CA LYS A 232 -7.05 3.87 6.20
C LYS A 232 -7.41 2.39 6.22
N ALA A 233 -7.93 1.90 5.10
CA ALA A 233 -8.28 0.50 4.94
C ALA A 233 -7.05 -0.41 5.18
N ILE A 234 -7.28 -1.56 5.79
CA ILE A 234 -6.29 -2.60 6.11
C ILE A 234 -5.26 -2.20 7.17
N VAL A 235 -4.52 -1.10 6.98
CA VAL A 235 -3.35 -0.75 7.81
C VAL A 235 -3.57 0.45 8.75
N GLY A 236 -4.72 1.11 8.68
CA GLY A 236 -5.05 2.20 9.60
C GLY A 236 -5.19 1.72 11.04
N ALA A 237 -4.81 2.57 12.00
CA ALA A 237 -4.89 2.25 13.43
C ALA A 237 -6.30 1.85 13.90
N ASN A 238 -7.34 2.33 13.21
CA ASN A 238 -8.75 2.05 13.50
C ASN A 238 -9.32 0.88 12.67
N ALA A 239 -8.55 0.29 11.75
CA ALA A 239 -9.07 -0.73 10.82
C ALA A 239 -9.58 -2.01 11.51
N PHE A 240 -9.09 -2.28 12.73
CA PHE A 240 -9.52 -3.40 13.58
C PHE A 240 -9.99 -2.94 14.97
N ALA A 241 -10.24 -1.64 15.15
CA ALA A 241 -10.71 -1.09 16.41
C ALA A 241 -12.24 -1.01 16.41
N HIS A 242 -12.88 -1.40 17.52
CA HIS A 242 -14.33 -1.34 17.70
C HIS A 242 -14.67 -0.41 18.86
N GLU A 243 -15.37 0.69 18.63
CA GLU A 243 -15.68 1.66 19.71
C GLU A 243 -17.12 1.55 20.24
N ALA A 244 -18.08 1.12 19.42
CA ALA A 244 -19.48 1.05 19.81
C ALA A 244 -19.76 -0.14 20.76
N GLY A 245 -20.45 0.10 21.87
CA GLY A 245 -20.76 -0.94 22.88
C GLY A 245 -21.52 -2.15 22.33
N ILE A 246 -22.39 -1.93 21.33
CA ILE A 246 -23.08 -3.02 20.63
C ILE A 246 -22.14 -3.86 19.74
N HIS A 247 -21.11 -3.24 19.15
CA HIS A 247 -20.12 -3.96 18.33
C HIS A 247 -19.18 -4.75 19.23
N GLN A 248 -18.81 -4.20 20.38
CA GLN A 248 -18.01 -4.90 21.40
C GLN A 248 -18.71 -6.15 21.92
N ASP A 249 -20.00 -6.07 22.28
CA ASP A 249 -20.78 -7.23 22.71
C ASP A 249 -20.89 -8.30 21.61
N GLY A 250 -21.14 -7.90 20.36
CA GLY A 250 -21.16 -8.82 19.21
C GLY A 250 -19.82 -9.50 18.95
N MET A 251 -18.71 -8.77 19.08
CA MET A 251 -17.35 -9.27 18.92
C MET A 251 -16.95 -10.28 20.03
N LEU A 252 -17.34 -10.00 21.28
CA LEU A 252 -17.13 -10.90 22.41
C LEU A 252 -17.89 -12.23 22.22
N LYS A 253 -19.07 -12.17 21.63
CA LYS A 253 -19.88 -13.36 21.30
C LYS A 253 -19.31 -14.12 20.11
N HIS A 254 -18.95 -13.42 19.04
CA HIS A 254 -18.36 -14.02 17.85
C HIS A 254 -17.61 -12.98 16.99
N LYS A 255 -16.28 -13.10 16.93
CA LYS A 255 -15.37 -12.17 16.24
C LYS A 255 -15.74 -11.87 14.76
N ARG A 256 -16.26 -12.86 14.03
CA ARG A 256 -16.65 -12.67 12.61
C ARG A 256 -17.93 -11.84 12.39
N THR A 257 -18.59 -11.37 13.46
CA THR A 257 -19.78 -10.51 13.34
C THR A 257 -19.44 -9.15 12.75
N TYR A 258 -18.26 -8.61 13.04
CA TYR A 258 -17.81 -7.31 12.55
C TYR A 258 -16.40 -7.33 11.92
N GLU A 259 -15.64 -8.42 12.05
CA GLU A 259 -14.34 -8.55 11.37
C GLU A 259 -14.41 -9.49 10.16
N ILE A 260 -14.10 -8.93 8.98
CA ILE A 260 -14.02 -9.69 7.72
C ILE A 260 -12.72 -10.52 7.60
N MET A 261 -11.73 -10.23 8.45
CA MET A 261 -10.43 -10.91 8.53
C MET A 261 -9.76 -10.64 9.88
N ASP A 262 -8.87 -11.53 10.33
CA ASP A 262 -8.10 -11.31 11.55
C ASP A 262 -6.94 -10.34 11.33
N ALA A 263 -6.69 -9.42 12.26
CA ALA A 263 -5.54 -8.50 12.21
C ALA A 263 -4.18 -9.22 12.09
N SER A 264 -4.04 -10.42 12.67
CA SER A 264 -2.84 -11.25 12.53
C SER A 264 -2.56 -11.65 11.08
N THR A 265 -3.56 -11.65 10.20
CA THR A 265 -3.42 -11.96 8.77
C THR A 265 -2.49 -10.97 8.06
N ILE A 266 -2.45 -9.72 8.55
CA ILE A 266 -1.57 -8.67 8.03
C ILE A 266 -0.31 -8.45 8.88
N GLY A 267 -0.08 -9.31 9.88
CA GLY A 267 1.03 -9.19 10.82
C GLY A 267 0.78 -8.21 11.97
N LEU A 268 -0.45 -7.74 12.12
CA LEU A 268 -0.80 -6.87 13.24
C LEU A 268 -1.13 -7.75 14.46
N ASN A 269 -0.17 -7.83 15.38
CA ASN A 269 -0.37 -8.51 16.65
C ASN A 269 -1.40 -7.72 17.49
N THR A 270 -2.50 -8.38 17.84
CA THR A 270 -3.67 -7.82 18.53
C THR A 270 -3.45 -7.46 20.00
N SER A 271 -2.22 -7.37 20.49
CA SER A 271 -1.97 -6.95 21.89
C SER A 271 -2.15 -5.45 22.14
N LYS A 272 -2.80 -4.72 21.22
CA LYS A 272 -3.31 -3.37 21.49
C LYS A 272 -4.71 -3.46 22.09
N LEU A 273 -4.80 -4.03 23.29
CA LEU A 273 -5.92 -3.74 24.17
C LEU A 273 -5.79 -2.27 24.55
N VAL A 274 -6.47 -1.38 23.80
CA VAL A 274 -6.41 0.06 24.03
C VAL A 274 -7.13 0.34 25.35
N LEU A 275 -6.38 0.87 26.31
CA LEU A 275 -6.90 1.21 27.61
C LEU A 275 -7.39 2.66 27.62
N GLY A 276 -8.61 2.87 28.07
CA GLY A 276 -9.25 4.19 28.21
C GLY A 276 -10.27 4.18 29.33
N LYS A 277 -11.07 5.25 29.46
CA LYS A 277 -11.98 5.47 30.60
C LYS A 277 -12.99 4.34 30.88
N HIS A 278 -13.29 3.52 29.86
CA HIS A 278 -14.22 2.38 29.95
C HIS A 278 -13.51 1.04 30.21
N SER A 279 -12.18 1.02 30.28
CA SER A 279 -11.42 -0.21 30.51
C SER A 279 -11.48 -0.65 31.98
N GLY A 280 -11.83 -1.91 32.21
CA GLY A 280 -11.92 -2.50 33.56
C GLY A 280 -10.59 -3.07 34.08
N LYS A 281 -10.57 -3.42 35.37
CA LYS A 281 -9.38 -3.95 36.06
C LYS A 281 -8.75 -5.18 35.37
N HIS A 282 -9.59 -6.07 34.84
CA HIS A 282 -9.13 -7.26 34.09
C HIS A 282 -8.44 -6.93 32.76
N ALA A 283 -8.86 -5.85 32.10
CA ALA A 283 -8.25 -5.36 30.87
C ALA A 283 -6.86 -4.76 31.16
N LEU A 284 -6.75 -3.96 32.22
CA LEU A 284 -5.48 -3.42 32.70
C LEU A 284 -4.50 -4.53 33.09
N ALA A 285 -4.96 -5.53 33.85
CA ALA A 285 -4.12 -6.66 34.30
C ALA A 285 -3.50 -7.42 33.13
N ARG A 286 -4.31 -7.81 32.14
CA ARG A 286 -3.81 -8.50 30.93
C ARG A 286 -2.83 -7.63 30.13
N LYS A 287 -3.01 -6.32 30.12
CA LYS A 287 -2.10 -5.41 29.42
C LYS A 287 -0.74 -5.32 30.13
N LEU A 288 -0.74 -5.16 31.46
CA LEU A 288 0.49 -5.16 32.28
C LEU A 288 1.25 -6.49 32.15
N GLU A 289 0.54 -7.62 32.20
CA GLU A 289 1.13 -8.95 31.99
C GLU A 289 1.75 -9.08 30.60
N SER A 290 1.07 -8.60 29.54
CA SER A 290 1.63 -8.59 28.18
C SER A 290 2.85 -7.69 28.00
N MET A 291 3.04 -6.72 28.89
CA MET A 291 4.22 -5.84 28.95
C MET A 291 5.35 -6.43 29.82
N GLY A 292 5.14 -7.61 30.42
CA GLY A 292 6.11 -8.28 31.29
C GLY A 292 6.05 -7.87 32.76
N TYR A 293 5.03 -7.11 33.18
CA TYR A 293 4.83 -6.74 34.58
C TYR A 293 3.95 -7.78 35.29
N HIS A 294 4.49 -8.35 36.37
CA HIS A 294 3.75 -9.21 37.29
C HIS A 294 3.41 -8.42 38.55
N VAL A 295 2.14 -8.02 38.68
CA VAL A 295 1.63 -7.21 39.80
C VAL A 295 0.69 -8.05 40.66
N THR A 296 0.77 -7.84 41.97
CA THR A 296 -0.13 -8.44 42.96
C THR A 296 -1.55 -7.86 42.85
N PRO A 297 -2.58 -8.53 43.40
CA PRO A 297 -3.96 -8.01 43.41
C PRO A 297 -4.12 -6.62 44.04
N GLU A 298 -3.28 -6.35 45.05
CA GLU A 298 -3.17 -5.10 45.80
C GLU A 298 -2.54 -3.99 44.94
N GLU A 299 -1.34 -4.21 44.38
CA GLU A 299 -0.67 -3.26 43.47
C GLU A 299 -1.55 -2.95 42.24
N LEU A 300 -2.18 -3.99 41.67
CA LEU A 300 -3.10 -3.82 40.55
C LEU A 300 -4.32 -2.96 40.93
N LYS A 301 -4.74 -2.95 42.20
CA LYS A 301 -5.85 -2.09 42.66
C LYS A 301 -5.42 -0.62 42.67
N GLU A 302 -4.22 -0.34 43.15
CA GLU A 302 -3.68 1.03 43.25
C GLU A 302 -3.36 1.60 41.86
N ILE A 303 -2.67 0.82 41.03
CA ILE A 303 -2.43 1.15 39.62
C ILE A 303 -3.76 1.38 38.89
N PHE A 304 -4.80 0.59 39.15
CA PHE A 304 -6.11 0.77 38.52
C PHE A 304 -6.82 2.08 38.90
N ASN A 305 -6.67 2.55 40.15
CA ASN A 305 -7.25 3.82 40.58
C ASN A 305 -6.58 4.99 39.85
N ARG A 306 -5.24 4.99 39.81
CA ARG A 306 -4.46 6.03 39.11
C ARG A 306 -4.66 5.98 37.60
N PHE A 307 -4.79 4.78 37.04
CA PHE A 307 -5.17 4.56 35.66
C PHE A 307 -6.52 5.23 35.33
N LYS A 308 -7.53 5.14 36.22
CA LYS A 308 -8.82 5.82 36.00
C LYS A 308 -8.68 7.33 35.97
N GLU A 309 -7.93 7.90 36.92
CA GLU A 309 -7.68 9.35 36.95
C GLU A 309 -6.97 9.84 35.69
N LEU A 310 -6.01 9.06 35.18
CA LEU A 310 -5.33 9.37 33.93
C LEU A 310 -6.24 9.22 32.72
N ALA A 311 -7.07 8.16 32.68
CA ALA A 311 -8.00 7.89 31.59
C ALA A 311 -9.18 8.87 31.54
N ASP A 312 -9.52 9.54 32.64
CA ASP A 312 -10.47 10.64 32.66
C ASP A 312 -9.90 11.93 32.04
N LYS A 313 -8.59 12.14 32.16
CA LYS A 313 -7.87 13.30 31.60
C LYS A 313 -7.39 13.07 30.17
N LYS A 314 -7.13 11.82 29.79
CA LYS A 314 -6.53 11.42 28.51
C LYS A 314 -7.41 10.40 27.79
N LYS A 315 -7.76 10.69 26.54
CA LYS A 315 -8.69 9.85 25.74
C LYS A 315 -8.19 8.41 25.54
N SER A 316 -6.88 8.20 25.46
CA SER A 316 -6.24 6.88 25.40
C SER A 316 -4.97 6.85 26.25
N VAL A 317 -4.81 5.78 27.02
CA VAL A 317 -3.62 5.54 27.86
C VAL A 317 -2.64 4.68 27.05
N THR A 318 -1.42 5.17 26.87
CA THR A 318 -0.36 4.51 26.10
C THR A 318 0.45 3.54 26.97
N GLU A 319 1.29 2.72 26.37
CA GLU A 319 2.21 1.83 27.12
C GLU A 319 3.17 2.63 28.00
N VAL A 320 3.68 3.76 27.51
CA VAL A 320 4.55 4.68 28.28
C VAL A 320 3.83 5.23 29.51
N ASP A 321 2.53 5.54 29.39
CA ASP A 321 1.74 5.98 30.55
C ASP A 321 1.60 4.87 31.60
N LEU A 322 1.42 3.62 31.15
CA LEU A 322 1.30 2.46 32.05
C LEU A 322 2.64 2.17 32.75
N GLU A 323 3.76 2.29 32.03
CA GLU A 323 5.11 2.18 32.61
C GLU A 323 5.32 3.21 33.71
N ALA A 324 4.89 4.46 33.52
CA ALA A 324 4.97 5.49 34.56
C ALA A 324 4.11 5.14 35.78
N LEU A 325 2.87 4.67 35.57
CA LEU A 325 1.97 4.26 36.66
C LEU A 325 2.53 3.08 37.48
N VAL A 326 3.20 2.15 36.82
CA VAL A 326 3.85 0.99 37.45
C VAL A 326 5.15 1.41 38.15
N GLY A 327 5.95 2.28 37.51
CA GLY A 327 7.22 2.77 38.04
C GLY A 327 7.05 3.48 39.38
N ASP A 328 6.05 4.36 39.49
CA ASP A 328 5.75 5.09 40.72
C ASP A 328 5.27 4.19 41.90
N GLU A 329 4.78 2.98 41.60
CA GLU A 329 4.29 1.99 42.60
C GLU A 329 5.39 0.99 43.00
N LEU A 330 6.07 0.39 42.01
CA LEU A 330 7.10 -0.63 42.24
C LEU A 330 8.45 -0.03 42.66
N TYR A 331 8.71 1.22 42.30
CA TYR A 331 9.89 1.97 42.70
C TYR A 331 9.44 3.28 43.35
N GLN A 332 9.38 3.28 44.69
CA GLN A 332 9.54 4.51 45.44
C GLN A 332 11.02 4.67 45.77
N PRO A 333 11.85 5.24 44.87
CA PRO A 333 13.17 5.65 45.29
C PRO A 333 13.01 6.63 46.45
N VAL A 334 13.85 6.51 47.47
CA VAL A 334 13.92 7.52 48.53
C VAL A 334 14.16 8.86 47.84
N GLU A 335 13.20 9.78 47.93
CA GLU A 335 13.32 11.12 47.37
C GLU A 335 14.50 11.83 48.06
N ALA A 336 15.66 11.74 47.43
CA ALA A 336 16.87 12.35 47.96
C ALA A 336 16.89 13.87 47.71
N TRP A 337 16.12 14.34 46.72
CA TRP A 337 16.06 15.73 46.31
C TRP A 337 14.67 16.08 45.79
N GLU A 338 14.16 17.23 46.20
CA GLU A 338 12.91 17.82 45.73
C GLU A 338 13.21 19.07 44.88
N LEU A 339 12.49 19.22 43.78
CA LEU A 339 12.58 20.41 42.94
C LEU A 339 11.71 21.53 43.52
N VAL A 340 12.34 22.43 44.27
CA VAL A 340 11.65 23.51 44.99
C VAL A 340 11.11 24.58 44.04
N GLU A 341 11.87 24.92 42.99
CA GLU A 341 11.47 25.95 42.03
C GLU A 341 12.12 25.72 40.66
N VAL A 342 11.37 25.98 39.59
CA VAL A 342 11.89 26.14 38.24
C VAL A 342 11.34 27.41 37.63
N GLN A 343 12.24 28.30 37.22
CA GLN A 343 11.92 29.50 36.47
C GLN A 343 12.44 29.37 35.04
N VAL A 344 11.56 29.57 34.06
CA VAL A 344 11.91 29.55 32.63
C VAL A 344 11.62 30.91 32.02
N HIS A 345 12.63 31.51 31.40
CA HIS A 345 12.48 32.70 30.56
C HIS A 345 12.82 32.33 29.11
N SER A 346 11.95 32.70 28.16
CA SER A 346 12.21 32.50 26.73
C SER A 346 11.77 33.71 25.91
N GLY A 347 12.54 34.04 24.88
CA GLY A 347 12.30 35.16 23.98
C GLY A 347 13.46 35.34 23.02
N THR A 348 13.19 35.84 21.81
CA THR A 348 14.19 36.01 20.74
C THR A 348 15.14 37.19 20.96
N ALA A 349 14.86 38.04 21.97
CA ALA A 349 15.64 39.23 22.30
C ALA A 349 16.16 39.26 23.75
N LEU A 350 16.09 38.12 24.46
CA LEU A 350 16.61 38.05 25.82
C LEU A 350 18.13 37.99 25.81
N THR A 351 18.76 38.86 26.61
CA THR A 351 20.21 38.77 26.88
C THR A 351 20.44 37.69 27.93
N PRO A 352 21.29 36.67 27.67
CA PRO A 352 21.53 35.59 28.61
C PRO A 352 22.15 36.14 29.90
N THR A 353 21.63 35.75 31.06
CA THR A 353 22.32 35.89 32.36
C THR A 353 23.05 34.61 32.70
#